data_AF-A0A2K1NQX5-F1
#
_entry.id   AF-A0A2K1NQX5-F1
#
_cell.length_a   1.000
_cell.length_b   1.000
_cell.length_c   1.000
_cell.angle_alpha   90.00
_cell.angle_beta   90.00
_cell.angle_gamma   90.00
#
_symmetry.space_group_name_H-M   'P 1'
#
loop_
_entity.id
_entity.type
_entity.pdbx_description
1 polymer ?
#
loop_
_entity_poly.entity_id
_entity_poly.type
_entity_poly.pdbx_seq_one_letter_code
_entity_poly.pdbx_strand_id
1 'polypeptide(L)'
;MIIDRLFNEVEKNGNVCVGLDTHLDYIPVNLKEKYQDIDEVLFKFNKEIIDKTCDLVPVYKLQIAYYEAYGIKGLLGYKKTIEYLRSIKKITIGDIKRGDISSTAQMYAKAHFEGEFEVDFITLNPYLGFDTLTPYLKYIESGEKGVFVLVRTSNPGAKDIQYLKVSPKDQYLYYVVGDKLDEIGSKYRGSCGYSSIGAVVGGTHVDEAKEIRNRYKNMFFLIPGYGHQGATGKDVSLYLNNGNGGVINSSRGIITAYKNYEDGGQRFADYARKAVLDMREDIQSERGV
;
A
#
# COMPACT_ATOMS: atom_id res chain seq x y z
N MET A 1 -0.02 -8.01 -17.34
CA MET A 1 0.41 -6.74 -16.71
C MET A 1 0.56 -6.94 -15.20
N ILE A 2 1.27 -6.05 -14.51
CA ILE A 2 1.49 -6.13 -13.06
C ILE A 2 0.18 -6.13 -12.27
N ILE A 3 -0.83 -5.42 -12.77
CA ILE A 3 -2.16 -5.40 -12.16
C ILE A 3 -2.88 -6.75 -12.25
N ASP A 4 -2.70 -7.51 -13.34
CA ASP A 4 -3.21 -8.88 -13.44
C ASP A 4 -2.55 -9.80 -12.40
N ARG A 5 -1.24 -9.62 -12.18
CA ARG A 5 -0.50 -10.37 -11.16
C ARG A 5 -1.01 -10.03 -9.76
N LEU A 6 -1.21 -8.75 -9.45
CA LEU A 6 -1.78 -8.34 -8.16
C LEU A 6 -3.20 -8.89 -7.96
N PHE A 7 -4.06 -8.79 -8.98
CA PHE A 7 -5.40 -9.35 -8.94
C PHE A 7 -5.39 -10.85 -8.63
N ASN A 8 -4.54 -11.61 -9.32
CA ASN A 8 -4.41 -13.06 -9.11
C ASN A 8 -3.82 -13.42 -7.75
N GLU A 9 -2.87 -12.63 -7.24
CA GLU A 9 -2.34 -12.83 -5.89
C GLU A 9 -3.41 -12.53 -4.83
N VAL A 10 -4.31 -11.57 -5.07
CA VAL A 10 -5.43 -11.29 -4.17
C VAL A 10 -6.44 -12.43 -4.16
N GLU A 11 -6.75 -13.03 -5.32
CA GLU A 11 -7.60 -14.23 -5.40
C GLU A 11 -7.03 -15.39 -4.57
N LYS A 12 -5.72 -15.61 -4.63
CA LYS A 12 -5.05 -16.72 -3.94
C LYS A 12 -4.86 -16.48 -2.45
N ASN A 13 -4.38 -15.28 -2.09
CA ASN A 13 -3.85 -14.99 -0.77
C ASN A 13 -4.74 -14.04 0.04
N GLY A 14 -5.90 -13.63 -0.49
CA GLY A 14 -6.72 -12.59 0.11
C GLY A 14 -6.15 -11.19 -0.15
N ASN A 15 -6.73 -10.18 0.47
CA ASN A 15 -6.50 -8.76 0.14
C ASN A 15 -5.67 -8.01 1.20
N VAL A 16 -5.07 -8.70 2.17
CA VAL A 16 -4.26 -8.06 3.21
C VAL A 16 -2.93 -7.56 2.63
N CYS A 17 -2.62 -6.29 2.84
CA CYS A 17 -1.33 -5.68 2.53
C CYS A 17 -0.55 -5.44 3.83
N VAL A 18 0.53 -6.19 4.03
CA VAL A 18 1.40 -6.00 5.21
C VAL A 18 2.24 -4.74 5.03
N GLY A 19 2.06 -3.78 5.93
CA GLY A 19 2.85 -2.56 5.96
C GLY A 19 4.12 -2.72 6.80
N LEU A 20 5.28 -2.75 6.17
CA LEU A 20 6.60 -2.80 6.81
C LEU A 20 7.07 -1.39 7.15
N ASP A 21 6.26 -0.69 7.94
CA ASP A 21 6.51 0.68 8.41
C ASP A 21 7.36 0.60 9.70
N THR A 22 8.59 0.13 9.55
CA THR A 22 9.41 -0.38 10.66
C THR A 22 10.14 0.73 11.41
N HIS A 23 9.94 0.77 12.73
CA HIS A 23 10.61 1.67 13.67
C HIS A 23 11.37 0.84 14.72
N LEU A 24 12.52 1.31 15.22
CA LEU A 24 13.32 0.60 16.23
C LEU A 24 12.54 0.28 17.53
N ASP A 25 11.51 1.07 17.86
CA ASP A 25 10.63 0.81 19.01
C ASP A 25 9.67 -0.37 18.81
N TYR A 26 9.49 -0.81 17.55
CA TYR A 26 8.65 -1.94 17.20
C TYR A 26 9.42 -3.25 17.21
N ILE A 27 10.75 -3.19 17.36
CA ILE A 27 11.61 -4.35 17.24
C ILE A 27 11.87 -4.92 18.64
N PRO A 28 11.70 -6.24 18.84
CA PRO A 28 12.06 -6.94 20.07
C PRO A 28 13.50 -6.66 20.52
N VAL A 29 13.71 -6.52 21.82
CA VAL A 29 15.02 -6.16 22.42
C VAL A 29 16.10 -7.16 22.04
N ASN A 30 15.80 -8.46 22.14
CA ASN A 30 16.69 -9.56 21.73
C ASN A 30 17.18 -9.45 20.28
N LEU A 31 16.34 -8.98 19.35
CA LEU A 31 16.75 -8.79 17.96
C LEU A 31 17.66 -7.57 17.80
N LYS A 32 17.39 -6.49 18.55
CA LYS A 32 18.23 -5.28 18.58
C LYS A 32 19.61 -5.54 19.21
N GLU A 33 19.70 -6.41 20.21
CA GLU A 33 20.97 -6.78 20.84
C GLU A 33 21.82 -7.69 19.95
N LYS A 34 21.18 -8.47 19.07
CA LYS A 34 21.86 -9.40 18.17
C LYS A 34 22.55 -8.72 16.99
N TYR A 35 22.06 -7.56 16.54
CA TYR A 35 22.57 -6.86 15.37
C TYR A 35 22.96 -5.42 15.75
N GLN A 36 24.18 -5.02 15.42
CA GLN A 36 24.72 -3.70 15.79
C GLN A 36 24.34 -2.59 14.79
N ASP A 37 24.19 -2.94 13.52
CA ASP A 37 23.87 -2.01 12.44
C ASP A 37 22.36 -1.82 12.27
N ILE A 38 21.91 -0.56 12.22
CA ILE A 38 20.49 -0.21 12.04
C ILE A 38 19.91 -0.87 10.77
N ASP A 39 20.67 -0.89 9.67
CA ASP A 39 20.20 -1.50 8.42
C ASP A 39 19.95 -3.01 8.54
N GLU A 40 20.80 -3.73 9.28
CA GLU A 40 20.61 -5.14 9.59
C GLU A 40 19.44 -5.37 10.54
N VAL A 41 19.33 -4.57 11.61
CA VAL A 41 18.23 -4.66 12.57
C VAL A 41 16.87 -4.51 11.86
N LEU A 42 16.71 -3.47 11.03
CA LEU A 42 15.49 -3.23 10.26
C LEU A 42 15.22 -4.38 9.28
N PHE A 43 16.23 -4.80 8.53
CA PHE A 43 16.09 -5.86 7.54
C PHE A 43 15.71 -7.21 8.18
N LYS A 44 16.37 -7.61 9.27
CA LYS A 44 16.13 -8.90 9.93
C LYS A 44 14.73 -8.98 10.53
N PHE A 45 14.29 -7.89 11.16
CA PHE A 45 12.92 -7.79 11.65
C PHE A 45 11.89 -7.96 10.52
N ASN A 46 12.08 -7.20 9.42
CA ASN A 46 11.22 -7.32 8.25
C ASN A 46 11.24 -8.72 7.65
N LYS A 47 12.43 -9.30 7.50
CA LYS A 47 12.63 -10.61 6.88
C LYS A 47 11.89 -11.71 7.66
N GLU A 48 12.01 -11.75 8.98
CA GLU A 48 11.34 -12.78 9.78
C GLU A 48 9.80 -12.67 9.66
N ILE A 49 9.26 -11.45 9.63
CA ILE A 49 7.83 -11.23 9.35
C ILE A 49 7.46 -11.71 7.95
N ILE A 50 8.25 -11.36 6.93
CA ILE A 50 8.03 -11.77 5.54
C ILE A 50 8.04 -13.29 5.43
N ASP A 51 9.04 -13.96 6.00
CA ASP A 51 9.18 -15.42 5.99
C ASP A 51 7.92 -16.11 6.53
N LYS A 52 7.28 -15.52 7.54
CA LYS A 52 6.07 -16.05 8.19
C LYS A 52 4.76 -15.61 7.55
N THR A 53 4.75 -14.63 6.65
CA THR A 53 3.51 -14.07 6.09
C THR A 53 3.43 -14.13 4.57
N CYS A 54 4.52 -14.45 3.87
CA CYS A 54 4.59 -14.39 2.41
C CYS A 54 3.61 -15.35 1.71
N ASP A 55 3.28 -16.49 2.27
CA ASP A 55 2.25 -17.41 1.75
C ASP A 55 0.81 -16.93 2.01
N LEU A 56 0.63 -15.89 2.83
CA LEU A 56 -0.69 -15.41 3.25
C LEU A 56 -1.08 -14.06 2.68
N VAL A 57 -0.19 -13.36 1.99
CA VAL A 57 -0.45 -12.00 1.51
C VAL A 57 -0.06 -11.80 0.05
N PRO A 58 -0.85 -11.01 -0.70
CA PRO A 58 -0.55 -10.67 -2.09
C PRO A 58 0.60 -9.66 -2.23
N VAL A 59 0.76 -8.77 -1.25
CA VAL A 59 1.61 -7.58 -1.41
C VAL A 59 2.13 -7.06 -0.07
N TYR A 60 3.33 -6.49 -0.12
CA TYR A 60 3.93 -5.73 0.99
C TYR A 60 4.03 -4.26 0.61
N LYS A 61 3.72 -3.37 1.56
CA LYS A 61 3.91 -1.92 1.40
C LYS A 61 5.00 -1.46 2.35
N LEU A 62 5.88 -0.59 1.88
CA LEU A 62 6.95 0.00 2.68
C LEU A 62 6.78 1.52 2.69
N GLN A 63 6.44 2.11 3.84
CA GLN A 63 6.43 3.58 4.00
C GLN A 63 7.85 4.09 4.15
N ILE A 64 8.38 4.71 3.08
CA ILE A 64 9.79 5.10 3.00
C ILE A 64 10.21 6.09 4.09
N ALA A 65 9.28 6.90 4.62
CA ALA A 65 9.58 7.86 5.69
C ALA A 65 10.16 7.19 6.96
N TYR A 66 9.74 5.96 7.28
CA TYR A 66 10.29 5.21 8.43
C TYR A 66 11.76 4.83 8.22
N TYR A 67 12.18 4.67 6.97
CA TYR A 67 13.55 4.34 6.60
C TYR A 67 14.38 5.62 6.43
N GLU A 68 13.85 6.64 5.76
CA GLU A 68 14.49 7.96 5.63
C GLU A 68 14.83 8.58 7.00
N ALA A 69 14.00 8.35 8.02
CA ALA A 69 14.23 8.81 9.40
C ALA A 69 15.54 8.30 10.02
N TYR A 70 16.10 7.19 9.52
CA TYR A 70 17.40 6.65 9.95
C TYR A 70 18.53 6.93 8.96
N GLY A 71 18.33 7.88 8.03
CA GLY A 71 19.30 8.29 7.03
C GLY A 71 19.75 7.13 6.12
N ILE A 72 21.03 7.13 5.76
CA ILE A 72 21.60 6.12 4.84
C ILE A 72 21.45 4.70 5.38
N LYS A 73 21.58 4.51 6.69
CA LYS A 73 21.42 3.20 7.32
C LYS A 73 19.97 2.72 7.18
N GLY A 74 18.98 3.58 7.38
CA GLY A 74 17.59 3.21 7.10
C GLY A 74 17.35 2.86 5.63
N LEU A 75 17.89 3.65 4.69
CA LEU A 75 17.77 3.37 3.26
C LEU A 75 18.47 2.07 2.82
N LEU A 76 19.57 1.68 3.46
CA LEU A 76 20.19 0.36 3.27
C LEU A 76 19.27 -0.76 3.77
N GLY A 77 18.58 -0.58 4.90
CA GLY A 77 17.56 -1.53 5.38
C GLY A 77 16.37 -1.63 4.44
N TYR A 78 15.93 -0.50 3.86
CA TYR A 78 14.88 -0.43 2.83
C TYR A 78 15.27 -1.22 1.57
N LYS A 79 16.47 -0.94 1.04
CA LYS A 79 17.08 -1.66 -0.10
C LYS A 79 17.10 -3.17 0.15
N LYS A 80 17.71 -3.61 1.26
CA LYS A 80 17.81 -5.05 1.61
C LYS A 80 16.44 -5.72 1.69
N THR A 81 15.44 -5.04 2.24
CA THR A 81 14.06 -5.55 2.34
C THR A 81 13.43 -5.73 0.96
N ILE A 82 13.58 -4.74 0.07
CA ILE A 82 13.07 -4.80 -1.31
C ILE A 82 13.76 -5.90 -2.11
N GLU A 83 15.10 -5.98 -2.04
CA GLU A 83 15.88 -7.02 -2.72
C GLU A 83 15.42 -8.41 -2.28
N TYR A 84 15.17 -8.59 -0.98
CA TYR A 84 14.65 -9.85 -0.46
C TYR A 84 13.26 -10.17 -1.01
N LEU A 85 12.30 -9.24 -0.94
CA LEU A 85 10.94 -9.41 -1.49
C LEU A 85 10.96 -9.74 -2.98
N ARG A 86 11.85 -9.09 -3.76
CA ARG A 86 12.04 -9.36 -5.17
C ARG A 86 12.62 -10.77 -5.41
N SER A 87 13.59 -11.20 -4.60
CA SER A 87 14.20 -12.52 -4.72
C SER A 87 13.19 -13.67 -4.52
N ILE A 88 12.18 -13.46 -3.68
CA ILE A 88 11.06 -14.40 -3.47
C ILE A 88 9.82 -14.08 -4.31
N LYS A 89 9.97 -13.21 -5.32
CA LYS A 89 8.91 -12.81 -6.28
C LYS A 89 7.63 -12.32 -5.59
N LYS A 90 7.75 -11.53 -4.53
CA LYS A 90 6.61 -10.84 -3.90
C LYS A 90 6.39 -9.45 -4.48
N ILE A 91 5.12 -9.05 -4.55
CA ILE A 91 4.73 -7.72 -5.04
C ILE A 91 5.00 -6.70 -3.94
N THR A 92 5.49 -5.54 -4.34
CA THR A 92 5.91 -4.45 -3.46
C THR A 92 5.23 -3.13 -3.83
N ILE A 93 4.86 -2.37 -2.80
CA ILE A 93 4.39 -0.98 -2.92
C ILE A 93 5.37 -0.09 -2.15
N GLY A 94 6.10 0.77 -2.86
CA GLY A 94 6.85 1.88 -2.28
C GLY A 94 5.90 3.03 -1.95
N ASP A 95 5.55 3.19 -0.68
CA ASP A 95 4.64 4.23 -0.25
C ASP A 95 5.38 5.56 -0.03
N ILE A 96 5.66 6.25 -1.13
CA ILE A 96 6.56 7.43 -1.19
C ILE A 96 5.82 8.78 -1.37
N LYS A 97 4.56 8.74 -1.84
CA LYS A 97 3.67 9.89 -2.07
C LYS A 97 4.31 11.09 -2.79
N ARG A 98 5.22 10.83 -3.74
CA ARG A 98 5.90 11.90 -4.49
C ARG A 98 4.91 12.66 -5.37
N GLY A 99 5.18 13.96 -5.58
CA GLY A 99 4.24 14.86 -6.27
C GLY A 99 4.91 15.90 -7.17
N ASP A 100 6.17 15.69 -7.55
CA ASP A 100 6.91 16.57 -8.49
C ASP A 100 6.43 16.43 -9.94
N ILE A 101 6.94 17.30 -10.82
CA ILE A 101 6.63 17.31 -12.26
C ILE A 101 7.91 17.20 -13.10
N SER A 102 7.75 16.99 -14.41
CA SER A 102 8.80 17.10 -15.42
C SER A 102 10.07 16.29 -15.09
N SER A 103 11.27 16.88 -15.18
CA SER A 103 12.55 16.19 -14.99
C SER A 103 12.76 15.67 -13.57
N THR A 104 12.25 16.36 -12.53
CA THR A 104 12.34 15.90 -11.15
C THR A 104 11.54 14.62 -10.94
N ALA A 105 10.30 14.57 -11.44
CA ALA A 105 9.50 13.36 -11.38
C ALA A 105 10.11 12.20 -12.20
N GLN A 106 10.85 12.47 -13.29
CA GLN A 106 11.62 11.41 -13.98
C GLN A 106 12.70 10.80 -13.08
N MET A 107 13.34 11.58 -12.22
CA MET A 107 14.33 11.06 -11.27
C MET A 107 13.68 10.21 -10.18
N TYR A 108 12.49 10.60 -9.70
CA TYR A 108 11.73 9.74 -8.78
C TYR A 108 11.25 8.45 -9.44
N ALA A 109 10.80 8.51 -10.68
CA ALA A 109 10.42 7.31 -11.44
C ALA A 109 11.60 6.36 -11.59
N LYS A 110 12.77 6.88 -11.99
CA LYS A 110 14.02 6.10 -12.04
C LYS A 110 14.38 5.52 -10.66
N ALA A 111 14.35 6.33 -9.61
CA ALA A 111 14.73 5.89 -8.28
C ALA A 111 13.88 4.72 -7.78
N HIS A 112 12.57 4.73 -8.03
CA HIS A 112 11.65 3.75 -7.44
C HIS A 112 11.11 2.69 -8.40
N PHE A 113 11.38 2.78 -9.70
CA PHE A 113 11.10 1.72 -10.67
C PHE A 113 12.35 1.09 -11.30
N GLU A 114 13.54 1.59 -10.97
CA GLU A 114 14.83 1.00 -11.35
C GLU A 114 15.80 0.95 -10.15
N GLY A 115 16.85 0.14 -10.25
CA GLY A 115 17.97 0.16 -9.30
C GLY A 115 17.62 -0.29 -7.88
N GLU A 116 18.26 0.33 -6.88
CA GLU A 116 18.30 -0.14 -5.49
C GLU A 116 16.96 -0.02 -4.75
N PHE A 117 16.10 0.91 -5.16
CA PHE A 117 14.79 1.15 -4.53
C PHE A 117 13.62 0.72 -5.41
N GLU A 118 13.90 -0.08 -6.45
CA GLU A 118 12.89 -0.54 -7.40
C GLU A 118 11.82 -1.41 -6.74
N VAL A 119 10.58 -0.97 -6.89
CA VAL A 119 9.36 -1.66 -6.46
C VAL A 119 8.42 -1.90 -7.65
N ASP A 120 7.34 -2.65 -7.45
CA ASP A 120 6.34 -2.93 -8.47
C ASP A 120 5.33 -1.77 -8.58
N PHE A 121 4.94 -1.19 -7.44
CA PHE A 121 4.02 -0.06 -7.36
C PHE A 121 4.59 1.06 -6.50
N ILE A 122 4.20 2.31 -6.79
CA ILE A 122 4.48 3.46 -5.91
C ILE A 122 3.21 4.26 -5.59
N THR A 123 3.23 5.03 -4.51
CA THR A 123 2.19 6.03 -4.25
C THR A 123 2.59 7.42 -4.75
N LEU A 124 1.63 8.15 -5.33
CA LEU A 124 1.83 9.50 -5.88
C LEU A 124 0.79 10.50 -5.36
N ASN A 125 1.18 11.76 -5.21
CA ASN A 125 0.30 12.87 -4.86
C ASN A 125 0.05 13.76 -6.10
N PRO A 126 -1.20 13.88 -6.59
CA PRO A 126 -1.50 14.57 -7.84
C PRO A 126 -1.70 16.09 -7.68
N TYR A 127 -1.36 16.67 -6.52
CA TYR A 127 -1.71 18.06 -6.20
C TYR A 127 -1.22 19.10 -7.21
N LEU A 128 -0.03 18.91 -7.81
CA LEU A 128 0.51 19.85 -8.80
C LEU A 128 -0.18 19.77 -10.17
N GLY A 129 -0.95 18.72 -10.42
CA GLY A 129 -1.58 18.45 -11.71
C GLY A 129 -1.40 17.00 -12.16
N PHE A 130 -2.09 16.64 -13.24
CA PHE A 130 -2.02 15.28 -13.79
C PHE A 130 -0.74 15.03 -14.60
N ASP A 131 -0.01 16.09 -14.94
CA ASP A 131 1.34 16.01 -15.51
C ASP A 131 2.39 15.50 -14.50
N THR A 132 2.09 15.47 -13.21
CA THR A 132 2.82 14.69 -12.20
C THR A 132 2.90 13.21 -12.56
N LEU A 133 1.88 12.64 -13.22
CA LEU A 133 1.87 11.21 -13.59
C LEU A 133 2.70 10.94 -14.85
N THR A 134 2.81 11.91 -15.76
CA THR A 134 3.39 11.73 -17.10
C THR A 134 4.75 11.03 -17.09
N PRO A 135 5.72 11.38 -16.21
CA PRO A 135 7.03 10.72 -16.18
C PRO A 135 6.99 9.23 -15.82
N TYR A 136 5.95 8.80 -15.13
CA TYR A 136 5.75 7.42 -14.70
C TYR A 136 5.03 6.57 -15.76
N LEU A 137 4.27 7.18 -16.68
CA LEU A 137 3.45 6.46 -17.67
C LEU A 137 4.28 5.52 -18.54
N LYS A 138 5.50 5.91 -18.94
CA LYS A 138 6.40 5.03 -19.72
C LYS A 138 6.75 3.71 -19.01
N TYR A 139 6.81 3.72 -17.67
CA TYR A 139 7.04 2.51 -16.87
C TYR A 139 5.78 1.67 -16.74
N ILE A 140 4.61 2.32 -16.71
CA ILE A 140 3.32 1.64 -16.66
C ILE A 140 3.01 0.97 -18.01
N GLU A 141 3.42 1.60 -19.11
CA GLU A 141 3.30 1.07 -20.48
C GLU A 141 4.07 -0.23 -20.71
N SER A 142 5.18 -0.46 -19.98
CA SER A 142 5.88 -1.75 -20.04
C SER A 142 5.02 -2.90 -19.50
N GLY A 143 3.98 -2.59 -18.74
CA GLY A 143 3.12 -3.56 -18.08
C GLY A 143 3.72 -4.17 -16.82
N GLU A 144 4.89 -3.72 -16.37
CA GLU A 144 5.58 -4.26 -15.19
C GLU A 144 5.43 -3.39 -13.94
N LYS A 145 5.06 -2.11 -14.11
CA LYS A 145 4.94 -1.13 -13.01
C LYS A 145 3.53 -0.54 -12.91
N GLY A 146 3.17 -0.08 -11.72
CA GLY A 146 1.89 0.56 -11.46
C GLY A 146 1.98 1.65 -10.40
N VAL A 147 0.90 2.40 -10.21
CA VAL A 147 0.84 3.49 -9.23
C VAL A 147 -0.48 3.48 -8.46
N PHE A 148 -0.45 3.94 -7.22
CA PHE A 148 -1.65 4.28 -6.44
C PHE A 148 -1.63 5.78 -6.14
N VAL A 149 -2.58 6.52 -6.70
CA VAL A 149 -2.60 7.98 -6.58
C VAL A 149 -3.53 8.41 -5.44
N LEU A 150 -3.14 9.39 -4.64
CA LEU A 150 -3.99 9.92 -3.57
C LEU A 150 -5.28 10.50 -4.13
N VAL A 151 -6.43 9.94 -3.74
CA VAL A 151 -7.77 10.43 -4.10
C VAL A 151 -8.50 10.92 -2.87
N ARG A 152 -8.83 10.00 -1.96
CA ARG A 152 -9.54 10.30 -0.71
C ARG A 152 -8.78 9.63 0.44
N THR A 153 -8.21 10.39 1.38
CA THR A 153 -7.58 9.85 2.59
C THR A 153 -8.46 10.00 3.85
N SER A 154 -8.22 9.17 4.86
CA SER A 154 -9.03 9.08 6.09
C SER A 154 -8.60 10.02 7.22
N ASN A 155 -7.51 10.77 7.05
CA ASN A 155 -7.04 11.70 8.07
C ASN A 155 -7.97 12.93 8.21
N PRO A 156 -8.06 13.56 9.39
CA PRO A 156 -8.91 14.73 9.61
C PRO A 156 -8.70 15.87 8.59
N GLY A 157 -7.44 16.15 8.24
CA GLY A 157 -7.08 17.19 7.27
C GLY A 157 -7.50 16.89 5.82
N ALA A 158 -8.08 15.73 5.50
CA ALA A 158 -8.70 15.50 4.20
C ALA A 158 -9.79 16.55 3.90
N LYS A 159 -10.50 17.01 4.94
CA LYS A 159 -11.58 18.01 4.81
C LYS A 159 -11.09 19.39 4.36
N ASP A 160 -9.81 19.70 4.57
CA ASP A 160 -9.24 21.01 4.24
C ASP A 160 -9.15 21.23 2.72
N ILE A 161 -8.91 20.15 1.96
CA ILE A 161 -8.66 20.23 0.51
C ILE A 161 -9.54 19.25 -0.27
N GLN A 162 -9.54 17.97 0.10
CA GLN A 162 -10.18 16.91 -0.72
C GLN A 162 -11.70 17.07 -0.79
N TYR A 163 -12.31 17.60 0.27
CA TYR A 163 -13.76 17.86 0.37
C TYR A 163 -14.18 19.26 -0.10
N LEU A 164 -13.27 20.05 -0.67
CA LEU A 164 -13.67 21.30 -1.33
C LEU A 164 -14.59 20.97 -2.51
N LYS A 165 -15.70 21.70 -2.63
CA LYS A 165 -16.60 21.55 -3.77
C LYS A 165 -16.11 22.37 -4.95
N VAL A 166 -16.16 21.77 -6.14
CA VAL A 166 -15.64 22.36 -7.38
C VAL A 166 -16.79 22.62 -8.35
N SER A 167 -16.87 23.88 -8.80
CA SER A 167 -17.81 24.36 -9.82
C SER A 167 -17.47 23.81 -11.21
N PRO A 168 -18.45 23.61 -12.13
CA PRO A 168 -19.89 23.88 -11.99
C PRO A 168 -20.70 22.70 -11.45
N LYS A 169 -20.09 21.53 -11.28
CA LYS A 169 -20.81 20.28 -10.89
C LYS A 169 -21.10 20.18 -9.39
N ASP A 170 -20.62 21.14 -8.59
CA ASP A 170 -20.70 21.13 -7.12
C ASP A 170 -20.20 19.82 -6.47
N GLN A 171 -19.24 19.15 -7.13
CA GLN A 171 -18.68 17.88 -6.69
C GLN A 171 -17.42 18.07 -5.87
N TYR A 172 -17.14 17.15 -4.95
CA TYR A 172 -15.90 17.18 -4.17
C TYR A 172 -14.66 17.04 -5.06
N LEU A 173 -13.58 17.74 -4.67
CA LEU A 173 -12.31 17.76 -5.40
C LEU A 173 -11.74 16.35 -5.59
N TYR A 174 -11.88 15.46 -4.60
CA TYR A 174 -11.42 14.08 -4.75
C TYR A 174 -12.15 13.33 -5.88
N TYR A 175 -13.42 13.64 -6.18
CA TYR A 175 -14.11 13.07 -7.34
C TYR A 175 -13.57 13.59 -8.66
N VAL A 176 -13.16 14.87 -8.73
CA VAL A 176 -12.48 15.43 -9.91
C VAL A 176 -11.17 14.67 -10.18
N VAL A 177 -10.38 14.44 -9.13
CA VAL A 177 -9.13 13.66 -9.21
C VAL A 177 -9.42 12.22 -9.63
N GLY A 178 -10.36 11.54 -8.95
CA GLY A 178 -10.71 10.15 -9.25
C GLY A 178 -11.23 9.95 -10.69
N ASP A 179 -12.08 10.84 -11.19
CA ASP A 179 -12.60 10.78 -12.56
C ASP A 179 -11.49 10.89 -13.58
N LYS A 180 -10.54 11.80 -13.37
CA LYS A 180 -9.42 11.96 -14.28
C LYS A 180 -8.48 10.75 -14.24
N LEU A 181 -8.29 10.16 -13.06
CA LEU A 181 -7.49 8.94 -12.94
C LEU A 181 -8.15 7.74 -13.62
N ASP A 182 -9.48 7.58 -13.55
CA ASP A 182 -10.18 6.52 -14.27
C ASP A 182 -10.07 6.71 -15.80
N GLU A 183 -10.18 7.96 -16.27
CA GLU A 183 -9.95 8.31 -17.68
C GLU A 183 -8.53 7.94 -18.14
N ILE A 184 -7.50 8.39 -17.43
CA ILE A 184 -6.09 8.09 -17.76
C ILE A 184 -5.83 6.57 -17.65
N GLY A 185 -6.31 5.95 -16.56
CA GLY A 185 -6.14 4.53 -16.26
C GLY A 185 -6.81 3.59 -17.25
N SER A 186 -7.81 4.05 -17.98
CA SER A 186 -8.51 3.23 -19.00
C SER A 186 -7.58 2.62 -20.05
N LYS A 187 -6.46 3.30 -20.36
CA LYS A 187 -5.43 2.85 -21.31
C LYS A 187 -4.50 1.77 -20.75
N TYR A 188 -4.49 1.59 -19.43
CA TYR A 188 -3.56 0.72 -18.71
C TYR A 188 -4.29 -0.43 -18.01
N ARG A 189 -5.41 -0.86 -18.58
CA ARG A 189 -6.21 -1.98 -18.08
C ARG A 189 -5.60 -3.32 -18.48
N GLY A 190 -5.41 -4.18 -17.47
CA GLY A 190 -5.06 -5.57 -17.67
C GLY A 190 -6.25 -6.42 -18.10
N SER A 191 -5.98 -7.68 -18.41
CA SER A 191 -6.99 -8.70 -18.71
C SER A 191 -7.98 -8.95 -17.56
N CYS A 192 -7.60 -8.67 -16.31
CA CYS A 192 -8.48 -8.75 -15.14
C CYS A 192 -9.51 -7.60 -15.08
N GLY A 193 -9.47 -6.66 -16.03
CA GLY A 193 -10.38 -5.52 -16.09
C GLY A 193 -10.00 -4.36 -15.16
N TYR A 194 -8.91 -4.47 -14.40
CA TYR A 194 -8.38 -3.39 -13.55
C TYR A 194 -7.20 -2.66 -14.19
N SER A 195 -7.05 -1.38 -13.85
CA SER A 195 -5.96 -0.51 -14.28
C SER A 195 -4.71 -0.60 -13.38
N SER A 196 -3.52 -0.56 -13.97
CA SER A 196 -2.25 -0.36 -13.25
C SER A 196 -2.11 1.02 -12.61
N ILE A 197 -2.99 1.97 -12.96
CA ILE A 197 -3.20 3.24 -12.25
C ILE A 197 -4.40 3.05 -11.32
N GLY A 198 -4.11 2.90 -10.03
CA GLY A 198 -5.08 2.76 -8.95
C GLY A 198 -5.20 4.02 -8.10
N ALA A 199 -6.02 3.94 -7.06
CA ALA A 199 -6.26 5.03 -6.11
C ALA A 199 -5.94 4.62 -4.68
N VAL A 200 -5.47 5.58 -3.88
CA VAL A 200 -5.46 5.48 -2.42
C VAL A 200 -6.79 6.02 -1.91
N VAL A 201 -7.55 5.16 -1.23
CA VAL A 201 -8.88 5.47 -0.71
C VAL A 201 -8.96 5.02 0.76
N GLY A 202 -9.12 5.95 1.70
CA GLY A 202 -9.16 5.66 3.14
C GLY A 202 -10.49 5.03 3.57
N GLY A 203 -10.43 3.96 4.35
CA GLY A 203 -11.56 3.05 4.62
C GLY A 203 -12.50 3.41 5.77
N THR A 204 -12.78 4.69 6.04
CA THR A 204 -13.42 5.12 7.30
C THR A 204 -14.88 5.61 7.19
N HIS A 205 -15.46 5.75 6.00
CA HIS A 205 -16.83 6.24 5.82
C HIS A 205 -17.65 5.36 4.86
N VAL A 206 -18.64 4.66 5.42
CA VAL A 206 -19.44 3.60 4.76
C VAL A 206 -20.21 4.10 3.52
N ASP A 207 -20.88 5.24 3.60
CA ASP A 207 -21.71 5.73 2.48
C ASP A 207 -20.82 6.19 1.30
N GLU A 208 -19.72 6.89 1.61
CA GLU A 208 -18.72 7.27 0.62
C GLU A 208 -18.08 6.04 -0.03
N ALA A 209 -17.86 4.96 0.73
CA ALA A 209 -17.24 3.74 0.24
C ALA A 209 -17.99 3.14 -0.94
N LYS A 210 -19.30 2.99 -0.80
CA LYS A 210 -20.17 2.42 -1.84
C LYS A 210 -20.20 3.30 -3.09
N GLU A 211 -20.30 4.62 -2.91
CA GLU A 211 -20.30 5.55 -4.04
C GLU A 211 -18.97 5.50 -4.80
N ILE A 212 -17.84 5.63 -4.10
CA ILE A 212 -16.50 5.58 -4.68
C ILE A 212 -16.26 4.25 -5.41
N ARG A 213 -16.61 3.13 -4.79
CA ARG A 213 -16.44 1.81 -5.39
C ARG A 213 -17.28 1.64 -6.66
N ASN A 214 -18.55 2.08 -6.62
CA ASN A 214 -19.47 2.04 -7.74
C ASN A 214 -19.04 2.95 -8.90
N ARG A 215 -18.45 4.11 -8.59
CA ARG A 215 -17.97 5.07 -9.59
C ARG A 215 -16.72 4.57 -10.31
N TYR A 216 -15.77 3.99 -9.58
CA TYR A 216 -14.46 3.62 -10.12
C TYR A 216 -14.25 2.11 -10.24
N LYS A 217 -15.20 1.35 -10.79
CA LYS A 217 -15.21 -0.14 -10.77
C LYS A 217 -13.93 -0.81 -11.29
N ASN A 218 -13.22 -0.17 -12.20
CA ASN A 218 -12.01 -0.69 -12.84
C ASN A 218 -10.69 -0.15 -12.25
N MET A 219 -10.75 0.65 -11.18
CA MET A 219 -9.57 1.10 -10.46
C MET A 219 -9.27 0.17 -9.29
N PHE A 220 -8.01 -0.22 -9.14
CA PHE A 220 -7.59 -0.98 -7.96
C PHE A 220 -7.34 -0.02 -6.80
N PHE A 221 -7.78 -0.37 -5.58
CA PHE A 221 -7.64 0.50 -4.42
C PHE A 221 -6.54 0.03 -3.47
N LEU A 222 -5.72 0.97 -3.00
CA LEU A 222 -4.90 0.81 -1.80
C LEU A 222 -5.66 1.45 -0.64
N ILE A 223 -6.08 0.63 0.32
CA ILE A 223 -6.97 1.05 1.41
C ILE A 223 -6.19 1.08 2.73
N PRO A 224 -5.65 2.23 3.15
CA PRO A 224 -5.05 2.36 4.47
C PRO A 224 -6.13 2.45 5.55
N GLY A 225 -5.76 2.03 6.77
CA GLY A 225 -6.50 2.42 7.98
C GLY A 225 -7.24 1.31 8.73
N TYR A 226 -7.11 0.04 8.32
CA TYR A 226 -7.69 -1.06 9.09
C TYR A 226 -7.15 -1.10 10.54
N GLY A 227 -8.06 -1.26 11.51
CA GLY A 227 -7.76 -1.37 12.94
C GLY A 227 -7.29 -0.05 13.58
N HIS A 228 -6.09 0.44 13.25
CA HIS A 228 -5.51 1.59 13.95
C HIS A 228 -6.24 2.91 13.69
N GLN A 229 -6.93 3.05 12.56
CA GLN A 229 -7.78 4.22 12.26
C GLN A 229 -9.26 3.93 12.48
N GLY A 230 -9.59 2.82 13.16
CA GLY A 230 -10.95 2.48 13.56
C GLY A 230 -11.78 1.73 12.52
N ALA A 231 -11.26 1.47 11.32
CA ALA A 231 -11.98 0.70 10.30
C ALA A 231 -11.99 -0.80 10.62
N THR A 232 -13.16 -1.42 10.51
CA THR A 232 -13.41 -2.87 10.67
C THR A 232 -13.34 -3.61 9.34
N GLY A 233 -13.32 -4.94 9.34
CA GLY A 233 -13.41 -5.78 8.13
C GLY A 233 -14.62 -5.46 7.27
N LYS A 234 -15.76 -5.18 7.91
CA LYS A 234 -16.99 -4.74 7.27
C LYS A 234 -16.86 -3.39 6.57
N ASP A 235 -16.16 -2.43 7.16
CA ASP A 235 -16.01 -1.10 6.56
C ASP A 235 -15.13 -1.16 5.30
N VAL A 236 -14.04 -1.92 5.37
CA VAL A 236 -13.07 -2.02 4.27
C VAL A 236 -13.55 -2.94 3.14
N SER A 237 -14.44 -3.91 3.42
CA SER A 237 -14.98 -4.81 2.40
C SER A 237 -15.85 -4.07 1.37
N LEU A 238 -16.48 -2.95 1.76
CA LEU A 238 -17.27 -2.09 0.87
C LEU A 238 -16.47 -1.44 -0.26
N TYR A 239 -15.14 -1.37 -0.12
CA TYR A 239 -14.23 -0.84 -1.14
C TYR A 239 -13.75 -1.92 -2.12
N LEU A 240 -14.24 -3.15 -1.98
CA LEU A 240 -13.87 -4.29 -2.81
C LEU A 240 -15.02 -4.69 -3.73
N ASN A 241 -14.69 -5.24 -4.88
CA ASN A 241 -15.63 -5.92 -5.77
C ASN A 241 -15.50 -7.42 -5.53
N ASN A 242 -16.50 -8.03 -4.90
CA ASN A 242 -16.53 -9.47 -4.56
C ASN A 242 -15.24 -9.93 -3.85
N GLY A 243 -14.71 -9.09 -2.95
CA GLY A 243 -13.51 -9.38 -2.18
C GLY A 243 -12.17 -9.11 -2.88
N ASN A 244 -12.17 -8.57 -4.10
CA ASN A 244 -10.98 -8.14 -4.87
C ASN A 244 -11.11 -6.66 -5.33
N GLY A 245 -10.26 -6.18 -6.22
CA GLY A 245 -10.24 -4.78 -6.68
C GLY A 245 -9.64 -3.80 -5.66
N GLY A 246 -9.03 -4.33 -4.59
CA GLY A 246 -8.31 -3.54 -3.61
C GLY A 246 -7.46 -4.41 -2.69
N VAL A 247 -6.47 -3.77 -2.06
CA VAL A 247 -5.67 -4.31 -0.97
C VAL A 247 -5.79 -3.42 0.26
N ILE A 248 -5.94 -4.05 1.43
CA ILE A 248 -6.21 -3.38 2.70
C ILE A 248 -4.94 -3.41 3.53
N ASN A 249 -4.37 -2.23 3.76
CA ASN A 249 -3.11 -2.11 4.46
C ASN A 249 -3.28 -2.09 5.98
N SER A 250 -2.48 -2.91 6.66
CA SER A 250 -2.24 -2.83 8.10
C SER A 250 -0.73 -2.90 8.37
N SER A 251 -0.20 -1.90 9.07
CA SER A 251 1.21 -1.84 9.46
C SER A 251 1.35 -2.28 10.92
N ARG A 252 1.21 -1.35 11.88
CA ARG A 252 1.35 -1.61 13.32
C ARG A 252 0.44 -2.71 13.83
N GLY A 253 -0.78 -2.84 13.30
CA GLY A 253 -1.70 -3.92 13.66
C GLY A 253 -1.13 -5.33 13.43
N ILE A 254 -0.18 -5.46 12.50
CA ILE A 254 0.51 -6.72 12.19
C ILE A 254 1.91 -6.74 12.81
N ILE A 255 2.77 -5.77 12.46
CA ILE A 255 4.20 -5.84 12.80
C ILE A 255 4.45 -5.66 14.31
N THR A 256 3.49 -5.10 15.06
CA THR A 256 3.57 -5.01 16.53
C THR A 256 2.58 -5.91 17.27
N ALA A 257 1.88 -6.81 16.57
CA ALA A 257 0.86 -7.68 17.17
C ALA A 257 1.41 -8.50 18.36
N TYR A 258 2.69 -8.87 18.28
CA TYR A 258 3.39 -9.60 19.32
C TYR A 258 3.39 -8.91 20.68
N LYS A 259 3.27 -7.58 20.74
CA LYS A 259 3.28 -6.82 22.00
C LYS A 259 2.08 -7.11 22.90
N ASN A 260 1.04 -7.76 22.35
CA ASN A 260 -0.14 -8.19 23.09
C ASN A 260 0.04 -9.58 23.76
N TYR A 261 1.23 -10.19 23.67
CA TYR A 261 1.50 -11.54 24.15
C TYR A 261 2.76 -11.58 25.01
N GLU A 262 2.74 -12.34 26.09
CA GLU A 262 3.85 -12.44 27.05
C GLU A 262 5.13 -13.01 26.42
N ASP A 263 5.00 -14.03 25.55
CA ASP A 263 6.11 -14.64 24.78
C ASP A 263 6.35 -13.92 23.42
N GLY A 264 5.79 -12.73 23.26
CA GLY A 264 5.77 -11.99 22.00
C GLY A 264 7.16 -11.67 21.45
N GLY A 265 8.11 -11.31 22.32
CA GLY A 265 9.46 -10.94 21.89
C GLY A 265 10.23 -12.08 21.22
N GLN A 266 9.99 -13.33 21.64
CA GLN A 266 10.61 -14.52 21.05
C GLN A 266 9.90 -14.98 19.78
N ARG A 267 8.61 -14.64 19.61
CA ARG A 267 7.74 -15.18 18.56
C ARG A 267 7.06 -14.10 17.72
N PHE A 268 7.72 -12.95 17.58
CA PHE A 268 7.09 -11.78 16.99
C PHE A 268 6.57 -12.01 15.56
N ALA A 269 7.32 -12.78 14.76
CA ALA A 269 6.93 -13.12 13.40
C ALA A 269 5.76 -14.11 13.34
N ASP A 270 5.64 -15.03 14.31
CA ASP A 270 4.47 -15.91 14.43
C ASP A 270 3.21 -15.10 14.77
N TYR A 271 3.34 -14.09 15.63
CA TYR A 271 2.23 -13.19 15.96
C TYR A 271 1.86 -12.24 14.82
N ALA A 272 2.82 -11.83 13.98
CA ALA A 272 2.51 -11.13 12.74
C ALA A 272 1.70 -12.03 11.78
N ARG A 273 2.08 -13.32 11.65
CA ARG A 273 1.29 -14.31 10.89
C ARG A 273 -0.11 -14.48 11.45
N LYS A 274 -0.25 -14.63 12.77
CA LYS A 274 -1.57 -14.72 13.42
C LYS A 274 -2.42 -13.48 13.11
N ALA A 275 -1.87 -12.28 13.24
CA ALA A 275 -2.59 -11.04 12.94
C ALA A 275 -3.03 -10.93 11.47
N VAL A 276 -2.23 -11.45 10.52
CA VAL A 276 -2.64 -11.55 9.11
C VAL A 276 -3.84 -12.50 8.94
N LEU A 277 -3.80 -13.66 9.58
CA LEU A 277 -4.90 -14.64 9.52
C LEU A 277 -6.19 -14.07 10.12
N ASP A 278 -6.10 -13.49 11.32
CA ASP A 278 -7.24 -12.86 12.01
C ASP A 278 -7.86 -11.76 11.14
N MET A 279 -7.04 -10.90 10.52
CA MET A 279 -7.51 -9.84 9.62
C MET A 279 -8.15 -10.41 8.34
N ARG A 280 -7.60 -11.48 7.77
CA ARG A 280 -8.19 -12.15 6.61
C ARG A 280 -9.56 -12.72 6.93
N GLU A 281 -9.69 -13.38 8.07
CA GLU A 281 -10.96 -13.96 8.54
C GLU A 281 -12.00 -12.85 8.75
N ASP A 282 -11.64 -11.76 9.42
CA ASP A 282 -12.53 -10.60 9.63
C ASP A 282 -13.08 -10.06 8.29
N ILE A 283 -12.21 -9.84 7.30
CA ILE A 283 -12.62 -9.33 5.98
C ILE A 283 -13.41 -10.38 5.18
N GLN A 284 -13.07 -11.67 5.28
CA GLN A 284 -13.71 -12.73 4.51
C GLN A 284 -15.09 -13.09 5.05
N SER A 285 -15.32 -12.95 6.36
CA SER A 285 -16.63 -13.20 6.97
C SER A 285 -17.74 -12.32 6.38
N GLU A 286 -17.37 -11.19 5.78
CA GLU A 286 -18.26 -10.22 5.14
C GLU A 286 -18.52 -10.53 3.65
N ARG A 287 -17.87 -11.53 3.04
CA ARG A 287 -18.08 -11.88 1.61
C ARG A 287 -19.43 -12.55 1.31
N GLY A 288 -20.21 -12.87 2.34
CA GLY A 288 -21.51 -13.55 2.26
C GLY A 288 -22.73 -12.71 2.67
N VAL A 289 -22.56 -11.40 2.88
CA VAL A 289 -23.62 -10.46 3.27
C VAL A 289 -23.99 -9.54 2.11
#